data_AF-A0A2Z5WQR3-F1
#
_entry.id   AF-A0A2Z5WQR3-F1
#
_cell.length_a   1.000
_cell.length_b   1.000
_cell.length_c   1.000
_cell.angle_alpha   90.00
_cell.angle_beta   90.00
_cell.angle_gamma   90.00
#
_symmetry.space_group_name_H-M   'P 1'
#
loop_
_entity.id
_entity.type
_entity.pdbx_description
1 polymer ?
#
loop_
_entity_poly.entity_id
_entity_poly.type
_entity_poly.pdbx_seq_one_letter_code
_entity_poly.pdbx_strand_id
1 'polypeptide(L)'
;MNMRGILFVLPLCAGLLAGCDNKQEALQFEAARTAALKADDPFLALDSFDQQSGDYGRDCDSLGAFLFGNFDSTDKACQARDEATRDMVLKAVEMGSVPALVFLFDPGSKTPDVYPRDIDPQKAGQAAERLVALAESAPVDSKNQALLMRAGDVLQAGQYVLQDSRRAAALYVKAWQAGDQRAADELVNVYHFLKDSRRTYFWAVRSKNVQQLDNRAELTGDEISAIQKLAADSSRTDI
;
A
#
# COMPACT_ATOMS: atom_id res chain seq x y z
N MET A 1 -17.70 -35.86 47.93
CA MET A 1 -17.56 -36.82 46.82
C MET A 1 -17.09 -36.07 45.60
N ASN A 2 -15.92 -36.46 45.10
CA ASN A 2 -15.16 -35.85 44.02
C ASN A 2 -15.71 -36.22 42.64
N MET A 3 -15.63 -35.29 41.68
CA MET A 3 -15.25 -35.53 40.27
C MET A 3 -15.06 -34.13 39.63
N ARG A 4 -13.83 -33.59 39.54
CA ARG A 4 -12.87 -33.71 38.41
C ARG A 4 -13.61 -33.52 37.07
N GLY A 5 -13.52 -32.39 36.35
CA GLY A 5 -12.33 -31.61 36.01
C GLY A 5 -11.73 -32.16 34.72
N ILE A 6 -12.34 -31.90 33.55
CA ILE A 6 -11.81 -32.30 32.24
C ILE A 6 -11.05 -31.09 31.66
N LEU A 7 -9.73 -31.11 31.87
CA LEU A 7 -8.77 -30.28 31.17
C LEU A 7 -8.65 -30.85 29.74
N PHE A 8 -8.99 -30.06 28.72
CA PHE A 8 -8.61 -30.35 27.34
C PHE A 8 -7.09 -30.13 27.20
N VAL A 9 -6.33 -31.20 27.31
CA VAL A 9 -4.90 -31.21 26.98
C VAL A 9 -4.80 -31.51 25.48
N LEU A 10 -4.58 -30.47 24.68
CA LEU A 10 -4.09 -30.62 23.31
C LEU A 10 -2.67 -31.23 23.38
N PRO A 11 -2.39 -32.36 22.71
CA PRO A 11 -1.05 -32.89 22.70
C PRO A 11 -0.20 -32.03 21.75
N LEU A 12 0.69 -31.22 22.35
CA LEU A 12 1.91 -30.76 21.71
C LEU A 12 2.76 -32.00 21.38
N CYS A 13 2.70 -32.46 20.14
CA CYS A 13 3.67 -33.42 19.61
C CYS A 13 4.92 -32.65 19.16
N ALA A 14 5.88 -32.52 20.08
CA ALA A 14 7.27 -32.28 19.74
C ALA A 14 7.95 -33.63 19.48
N GLY A 15 8.47 -33.84 18.26
CA GLY A 15 9.13 -35.07 17.87
C GLY A 15 9.85 -34.97 16.52
N LEU A 16 11.12 -34.56 16.60
CA LEU A 16 12.21 -34.70 15.61
C LEU A 16 11.99 -35.77 14.53
N LEU A 17 11.81 -35.36 13.27
CA LEU A 17 11.93 -36.20 12.07
C LEU A 17 12.65 -35.44 10.94
N ALA A 18 13.98 -35.31 11.08
CA ALA A 18 14.85 -34.82 10.01
C ALA A 18 14.85 -35.81 8.84
N GLY A 19 13.90 -35.64 7.92
CA GLY A 19 13.69 -36.48 6.74
C GLY A 19 12.24 -36.58 6.26
N CYS A 20 11.25 -36.19 7.07
CA CYS A 20 9.84 -36.06 6.68
C CYS A 20 9.30 -34.61 6.72
N ASP A 21 10.08 -33.68 7.29
CA ASP A 21 9.73 -32.26 7.50
C ASP A 21 9.17 -31.59 6.25
N ASN A 22 9.90 -31.59 5.14
CA ASN A 22 9.53 -30.81 3.96
C ASN A 22 8.16 -31.17 3.36
N LYS A 23 7.69 -32.42 3.51
CA LYS A 23 6.38 -32.82 2.95
C LYS A 23 5.22 -32.34 3.81
N GLN A 24 5.36 -32.42 5.13
CA GLN A 24 4.31 -31.96 6.04
C GLN A 24 4.24 -30.43 6.07
N GLU A 25 5.39 -29.77 6.05
CA GLU A 25 5.49 -28.31 5.90
C GLU A 25 4.88 -27.83 4.58
N ALA A 26 5.18 -28.49 3.45
CA ALA A 26 4.57 -28.15 2.16
C ALA A 26 3.04 -28.33 2.16
N LEU A 27 2.52 -29.38 2.82
CA LEU A 27 1.07 -29.59 2.95
C LEU A 27 0.41 -28.51 3.82
N GLN A 28 1.06 -28.13 4.91
CA GLN A 28 0.60 -27.04 5.78
C GLN A 28 0.60 -25.70 5.02
N PHE A 29 1.68 -25.41 4.28
CA PHE A 29 1.82 -24.23 3.43
C PHE A 29 0.70 -24.16 2.39
N GLU A 30 0.45 -25.24 1.64
CA GLU A 30 -0.60 -25.25 0.61
C GLU A 30 -2.01 -25.13 1.20
N ALA A 31 -2.25 -25.69 2.39
CA ALA A 31 -3.50 -25.50 3.11
C ALA A 31 -3.70 -24.04 3.52
N ALA A 32 -2.67 -23.39 4.07
CA ALA A 32 -2.70 -21.97 4.44
C ALA A 32 -2.89 -21.08 3.21
N ARG A 33 -2.17 -21.35 2.12
CA ARG A 33 -2.30 -20.65 0.82
C ARG A 33 -3.74 -20.74 0.31
N THR A 34 -4.30 -21.95 0.29
CA THR A 34 -5.68 -22.18 -0.16
C THR A 34 -6.71 -21.46 0.71
N ALA A 35 -6.50 -21.43 2.03
CA ALA A 35 -7.39 -20.73 2.94
C ALA A 35 -7.36 -19.21 2.71
N ALA A 36 -6.15 -18.63 2.58
CA ALA A 36 -5.98 -17.20 2.35
C ALA A 36 -6.54 -16.74 0.99
N LEU A 37 -6.33 -17.51 -0.08
CA LEU A 37 -6.90 -17.21 -1.40
C LEU A 37 -8.43 -17.30 -1.45
N LYS A 38 -9.05 -18.01 -0.49
CA LYS A 38 -10.50 -18.15 -0.36
C LYS A 38 -11.12 -17.18 0.65
N ALA A 39 -10.30 -16.37 1.34
CA ALA A 39 -10.79 -15.39 2.28
C ALA A 39 -11.62 -14.30 1.57
N ASP A 40 -12.49 -13.63 2.32
CA ASP A 40 -13.30 -12.50 1.81
C ASP A 40 -12.42 -11.35 1.30
N ASP A 41 -11.24 -11.17 1.90
CA ASP A 41 -10.18 -10.30 1.40
C ASP A 41 -8.83 -11.00 1.56
N PRO A 42 -8.27 -11.56 0.47
CA PRO A 42 -6.98 -12.25 0.51
C PRO A 42 -5.82 -11.37 0.97
N PHE A 43 -5.90 -10.03 0.78
CA PHE A 43 -4.85 -9.12 1.23
C PHE A 43 -4.82 -9.03 2.76
N LEU A 44 -5.99 -8.96 3.40
CA LEU A 44 -6.09 -8.95 4.85
C LEU A 44 -5.77 -10.33 5.47
N ALA A 45 -5.75 -11.38 4.67
CA ALA A 45 -5.38 -12.73 5.10
C ALA A 45 -3.87 -12.99 5.12
N LEU A 46 -3.03 -12.07 4.60
CA LEU A 46 -1.57 -12.23 4.51
C LEU A 46 -0.92 -12.54 5.87
N ASP A 47 -1.26 -11.79 6.91
CA ASP A 47 -0.72 -12.03 8.26
C ASP A 47 -1.08 -13.43 8.79
N SER A 48 -2.32 -13.86 8.54
CA SER A 48 -2.77 -15.20 8.95
C SER A 48 -2.09 -16.30 8.14
N PHE A 49 -1.87 -16.05 6.84
CA PHE A 49 -1.13 -16.95 5.98
C PHE A 49 0.30 -17.10 6.48
N ASP A 50 0.98 -16.01 6.82
CA ASP A 50 2.34 -16.07 7.34
C ASP A 50 2.41 -16.85 8.65
N GLN A 51 1.45 -16.64 9.56
CA GLN A 51 1.41 -17.40 10.82
C GLN A 51 1.13 -18.90 10.60
N GLN A 52 0.30 -19.25 9.61
CA GLN A 52 -0.19 -20.62 9.42
C GLN A 52 0.65 -21.46 8.43
N SER A 53 1.40 -20.82 7.54
CA SER A 53 2.16 -21.48 6.46
C SER A 53 3.43 -22.20 6.93
N GLY A 54 3.81 -22.07 8.20
CA GLY A 54 5.03 -22.66 8.75
C GLY A 54 6.30 -22.04 8.17
N ASP A 55 7.43 -22.75 8.33
CA ASP A 55 8.76 -22.27 7.90
C ASP A 55 9.06 -22.58 6.43
N TYR A 56 8.11 -23.20 5.71
CA TYR A 56 8.24 -23.48 4.28
C TYR A 56 8.48 -22.18 3.50
N GLY A 57 9.67 -22.07 2.91
CA GLY A 57 10.09 -20.90 2.13
C GLY A 57 10.23 -19.61 2.94
N ARG A 58 10.32 -19.67 4.28
CA ARG A 58 10.48 -18.48 5.15
C ARG A 58 11.93 -17.97 5.16
N ASP A 59 12.88 -18.88 5.21
CA ASP A 59 14.31 -18.55 5.28
C ASP A 59 14.97 -18.77 3.92
N CYS A 60 15.09 -17.69 3.15
CA CYS A 60 15.68 -17.69 1.81
C CYS A 60 17.18 -17.36 1.80
N ASP A 61 17.81 -17.36 2.98
CA ASP A 61 19.23 -17.05 3.12
C ASP A 61 20.11 -18.16 2.52
N SER A 62 21.00 -17.73 1.62
CA SER A 62 21.91 -18.59 0.87
C SER A 62 22.94 -19.31 1.74
N LEU A 63 23.18 -18.86 2.98
CA LEU A 63 24.21 -19.43 3.86
C LEU A 63 23.83 -20.84 4.35
N GLY A 64 22.56 -21.06 4.71
CA GLY A 64 22.08 -22.39 5.10
C GLY A 64 22.06 -23.36 3.92
N ALA A 65 21.58 -22.91 2.77
CA ALA A 65 21.58 -23.69 1.53
C ALA A 65 23.02 -24.02 1.07
N PHE A 66 23.97 -23.10 1.26
CA PHE A 66 25.40 -23.27 0.99
C PHE A 66 26.07 -24.30 1.88
N LEU A 67 25.78 -24.27 3.18
CA LEU A 67 26.39 -25.20 4.13
C LEU A 67 25.84 -26.63 3.99
N PHE A 68 24.60 -26.80 3.52
CA PHE A 68 23.93 -28.11 3.46
C PHE A 68 23.64 -28.65 2.06
N GLY A 69 24.02 -27.93 0.98
CA GLY A 69 23.93 -28.42 -0.40
C GLY A 69 22.50 -28.58 -0.96
N ASN A 70 21.50 -27.94 -0.34
CA ASN A 70 20.07 -28.09 -0.67
C ASN A 70 19.48 -26.89 -1.44
N PHE A 71 20.31 -26.17 -2.21
CA PHE A 71 19.94 -24.95 -2.92
C PHE A 71 18.66 -25.04 -3.74
N ASP A 72 18.52 -26.07 -4.59
CA ASP A 72 17.38 -26.18 -5.51
C ASP A 72 16.02 -26.36 -4.79
N SER A 73 16.00 -26.99 -3.62
CA SER A 73 14.76 -27.18 -2.86
C SER A 73 14.39 -25.96 -2.03
N THR A 74 15.39 -25.27 -1.48
CA THR A 74 15.19 -24.02 -0.73
C THR A 74 14.71 -22.91 -1.66
N ASP A 75 15.33 -22.77 -2.83
CA ASP A 75 14.95 -21.79 -3.85
C ASP A 75 13.49 -21.98 -4.33
N LYS A 76 13.10 -23.24 -4.59
CA LYS A 76 11.70 -23.56 -4.96
C LYS A 76 10.69 -23.23 -3.86
N ALA A 77 11.03 -23.49 -2.59
CA ALA A 77 10.13 -23.18 -1.47
C ALA A 77 9.97 -21.66 -1.30
N CYS A 78 11.05 -20.90 -1.45
CA CYS A 78 11.04 -19.44 -1.45
C CYS A 78 10.20 -18.87 -2.59
N GLN A 79 10.44 -19.32 -3.82
CA GLN A 79 9.64 -18.92 -4.98
C GLN A 79 8.15 -19.23 -4.76
N ALA A 80 7.82 -20.41 -4.24
CA ALA A 80 6.43 -20.77 -3.95
C ALA A 80 5.78 -19.83 -2.93
N ARG A 81 6.51 -19.40 -1.89
CA ARG A 81 6.02 -18.44 -0.89
C ARG A 81 5.83 -17.05 -1.47
N ASP A 82 6.79 -16.57 -2.25
CA ASP A 82 6.72 -15.28 -2.95
C ASP A 82 5.55 -15.26 -3.94
N GLU A 83 5.38 -16.33 -4.72
CA GLU A 83 4.24 -16.50 -5.63
C GLU A 83 2.92 -16.52 -4.87
N ALA A 84 2.83 -17.25 -3.75
CA ALA A 84 1.61 -17.33 -2.96
C ALA A 84 1.19 -15.97 -2.39
N THR A 85 2.12 -15.21 -1.82
CA THR A 85 1.81 -13.86 -1.29
C THR A 85 1.46 -12.88 -2.41
N ARG A 86 2.15 -12.95 -3.56
CA ARG A 86 1.81 -12.19 -4.77
C ARG A 86 0.40 -12.52 -5.27
N ASP A 87 0.05 -13.79 -5.38
CA ASP A 87 -1.27 -14.26 -5.81
C ASP A 87 -2.38 -13.69 -4.91
N MET A 88 -2.17 -13.64 -3.60
CA MET A 88 -3.12 -13.07 -2.65
C MET A 88 -3.34 -11.58 -2.88
N VAL A 89 -2.26 -10.80 -3.05
CA VAL A 89 -2.36 -9.36 -3.37
C VAL A 89 -3.13 -9.15 -4.66
N LEU A 90 -2.76 -9.87 -5.73
CA LEU A 90 -3.40 -9.72 -7.04
C LEU A 90 -4.86 -10.14 -7.01
N LYS A 91 -5.18 -11.23 -6.29
CA LYS A 91 -6.57 -11.68 -6.13
C LYS A 91 -7.42 -10.64 -5.40
N ALA A 92 -6.89 -10.03 -4.35
CA ALA A 92 -7.57 -8.98 -3.61
C ALA A 92 -7.76 -7.70 -4.45
N VAL A 93 -6.79 -7.35 -5.29
CA VAL A 93 -6.92 -6.27 -6.29
C VAL A 93 -8.07 -6.56 -7.26
N GLU A 94 -8.15 -7.78 -7.80
CA GLU A 94 -9.24 -8.19 -8.71
C GLU A 94 -10.62 -8.09 -8.02
N MET A 95 -10.68 -8.44 -6.73
CA MET A 95 -11.89 -8.29 -5.91
C MET A 95 -12.20 -6.81 -5.58
N GLY A 96 -11.23 -5.92 -5.74
CA GLY A 96 -11.32 -4.50 -5.45
C GLY A 96 -11.20 -4.15 -3.99
N SER A 97 -10.43 -4.93 -3.25
CA SER A 97 -10.01 -4.59 -1.90
C SER A 97 -9.31 -3.22 -1.91
N VAL A 98 -9.86 -2.27 -1.14
CA VAL A 98 -9.27 -0.93 -0.96
C VAL A 98 -7.82 -1.02 -0.48
N PRO A 99 -7.49 -1.76 0.60
CA PRO A 99 -6.10 -1.85 1.05
C PRO A 99 -5.18 -2.52 0.01
N ALA A 100 -5.66 -3.50 -0.76
CA ALA A 100 -4.86 -4.12 -1.82
C ALA A 100 -4.59 -3.15 -2.98
N LEU A 101 -5.57 -2.34 -3.37
CA LEU A 101 -5.39 -1.30 -4.39
C LEU A 101 -4.43 -0.22 -3.93
N VAL A 102 -4.57 0.26 -2.68
CA VAL A 102 -3.64 1.21 -2.07
C VAL A 102 -2.23 0.62 -2.04
N PHE A 103 -2.09 -0.64 -1.63
CA PHE A 103 -0.81 -1.35 -1.60
C PHE A 103 -0.20 -1.47 -3.00
N LEU A 104 -0.97 -1.87 -4.02
CA LEU A 104 -0.49 -2.03 -5.39
C LEU A 104 0.17 -0.73 -5.91
N PHE A 105 -0.47 0.41 -5.67
CA PHE A 105 0.01 1.73 -6.12
C PHE A 105 0.91 2.47 -5.12
N ASP A 106 1.32 1.84 -4.03
CA ASP A 106 2.39 2.37 -3.18
C ASP A 106 3.75 2.25 -3.91
N PRO A 107 4.46 3.38 -4.16
CA PRO A 107 5.78 3.35 -4.79
C PRO A 107 6.91 2.96 -3.83
N GLY A 108 6.63 2.88 -2.52
CA GLY A 108 7.60 2.47 -1.51
C GLY A 108 8.05 1.02 -1.69
N SER A 109 9.25 0.71 -1.18
CA SER A 109 9.71 -0.68 -1.06
C SER A 109 8.76 -1.45 -0.14
N LYS A 110 8.27 -2.58 -0.61
CA LYS A 110 7.25 -3.39 0.07
C LYS A 110 7.47 -4.87 -0.16
N THR A 111 6.95 -5.67 0.77
CA THR A 111 6.97 -7.13 0.71
C THR A 111 5.54 -7.63 0.89
N PRO A 112 4.99 -8.42 -0.04
CA PRO A 112 5.61 -8.87 -1.29
C PRO A 112 5.83 -7.74 -2.30
N ASP A 113 6.83 -7.89 -3.17
CA ASP A 113 7.26 -6.88 -4.15
C ASP A 113 6.33 -6.87 -5.37
N VAL A 114 5.13 -6.30 -5.20
CA VAL A 114 4.06 -6.29 -6.21
C VAL A 114 3.74 -4.87 -6.65
N TYR A 115 4.18 -4.49 -7.86
CA TYR A 115 3.87 -3.19 -8.44
C TYR A 115 2.97 -3.31 -9.68
N PRO A 116 2.30 -2.21 -10.09
CA PRO A 116 1.44 -2.25 -11.26
C PRO A 116 2.24 -2.43 -12.57
N ARG A 117 3.56 -2.16 -12.56
CA ARG A 117 4.46 -2.42 -13.70
C ARG A 117 4.73 -3.92 -13.94
N ASP A 118 4.48 -4.76 -12.93
CA ASP A 118 4.81 -6.20 -12.99
C ASP A 118 3.59 -7.07 -13.32
N ILE A 119 2.45 -6.45 -13.65
CA ILE A 119 1.22 -7.11 -14.07
C ILE A 119 0.81 -6.64 -15.47
N ASP A 120 -0.17 -7.32 -16.05
CA ASP A 120 -0.74 -6.93 -17.35
C ASP A 120 -1.15 -5.43 -17.36
N PRO A 121 -0.71 -4.63 -18.34
CA PRO A 121 -0.98 -3.20 -18.37
C PRO A 121 -2.46 -2.83 -18.38
N GLN A 122 -3.32 -3.65 -19.02
CA GLN A 122 -4.75 -3.42 -19.04
C GLN A 122 -5.34 -3.65 -17.64
N LYS A 123 -4.92 -4.71 -16.94
CA LYS A 123 -5.30 -4.95 -15.54
C LYS A 123 -4.80 -3.83 -14.62
N ALA A 124 -3.58 -3.33 -14.81
CA ALA A 124 -3.05 -2.20 -14.05
C ALA A 124 -3.89 -0.93 -14.25
N GLY A 125 -4.28 -0.63 -15.50
CA GLY A 125 -5.16 0.48 -15.81
C GLY A 125 -6.54 0.34 -15.15
N GLN A 126 -7.15 -0.84 -15.21
CA GLN A 126 -8.44 -1.11 -14.54
C GLN A 126 -8.35 -0.97 -13.01
N ALA A 127 -7.26 -1.44 -12.41
CA ALA A 127 -7.02 -1.26 -10.97
C ALA A 127 -6.85 0.22 -10.61
N ALA A 128 -6.14 0.99 -11.43
CA ALA A 128 -5.97 2.43 -11.25
C ALA A 128 -7.30 3.19 -11.36
N GLU A 129 -8.12 2.90 -12.37
CA GLU A 129 -9.46 3.48 -12.53
C GLU A 129 -10.35 3.17 -11.32
N ARG A 130 -10.30 1.92 -10.82
CA ARG A 130 -11.08 1.52 -9.64
C ARG A 130 -10.61 2.22 -8.37
N LEU A 131 -9.30 2.34 -8.15
CA LEU A 131 -8.72 3.09 -7.03
C LEU A 131 -9.23 4.55 -7.05
N VAL A 132 -9.18 5.20 -8.21
CA VAL A 132 -9.64 6.58 -8.38
C VAL A 132 -11.14 6.71 -8.11
N ALA A 133 -11.98 5.86 -8.68
CA ALA A 133 -13.43 5.89 -8.44
C ALA A 133 -13.78 5.69 -6.95
N LEU A 134 -13.10 4.77 -6.27
CA LEU A 134 -13.26 4.58 -4.83
C LEU A 134 -12.88 5.85 -4.05
N ALA A 135 -11.73 6.47 -4.35
CA ALA A 135 -11.27 7.69 -3.70
C ALA A 135 -12.20 8.90 -3.95
N GLU A 136 -12.73 9.05 -5.15
CA GLU A 136 -13.66 10.14 -5.49
C GLU A 136 -14.95 10.04 -4.67
N SER A 137 -15.46 8.82 -4.46
CA SER A 137 -16.64 8.54 -3.64
C SER A 137 -16.37 8.54 -2.13
N ALA A 138 -15.11 8.42 -1.71
CA ALA A 138 -14.74 8.30 -0.30
C ALA A 138 -15.02 9.60 0.48
N PRO A 139 -15.55 9.50 1.71
CA PRO A 139 -15.68 10.65 2.59
C PRO A 139 -14.30 11.13 3.08
N VAL A 140 -14.24 12.40 3.48
CA VAL A 140 -13.10 12.97 4.19
C VAL A 140 -13.05 12.36 5.59
N ASP A 141 -12.25 11.31 5.73
CA ASP A 141 -12.08 10.52 6.96
C ASP A 141 -10.62 10.07 7.07
N SER A 142 -10.08 10.05 8.29
CA SER A 142 -8.67 9.70 8.52
C SER A 142 -8.30 8.30 8.04
N LYS A 143 -9.26 7.36 7.97
CA LYS A 143 -9.04 6.01 7.44
C LYS A 143 -8.83 5.99 5.92
N ASN A 144 -9.27 7.04 5.22
CA ASN A 144 -9.19 7.15 3.75
C ASN A 144 -7.96 7.94 3.28
N GLN A 145 -7.12 8.44 4.18
CA GLN A 145 -5.93 9.24 3.83
C GLN A 145 -5.09 8.56 2.73
N ALA A 146 -4.73 7.28 2.93
CA ALA A 146 -3.89 6.54 1.99
C ALA A 146 -4.59 6.34 0.63
N LEU A 147 -5.90 6.01 0.62
CA LEU A 147 -6.70 5.89 -0.59
C LEU A 147 -6.71 7.20 -1.40
N LEU A 148 -6.99 8.33 -0.73
CA LEU A 148 -7.05 9.65 -1.33
C LEU A 148 -5.70 10.08 -1.89
N MET A 149 -4.62 9.89 -1.13
CA MET A 149 -3.26 10.18 -1.57
C MET A 149 -2.86 9.35 -2.79
N ARG A 150 -3.00 8.01 -2.71
CA ARG A 150 -2.56 7.12 -3.80
C ARG A 150 -3.34 7.39 -5.09
N ALA A 151 -4.65 7.64 -4.99
CA ALA A 151 -5.46 7.98 -6.16
C ALA A 151 -5.06 9.32 -6.79
N GLY A 152 -4.70 10.31 -5.97
CA GLY A 152 -4.09 11.56 -6.43
C GLY A 152 -2.80 11.32 -7.20
N ASP A 153 -1.90 10.50 -6.66
CA ASP A 153 -0.61 10.17 -7.28
C ASP A 153 -0.79 9.48 -8.64
N VAL A 154 -1.72 8.53 -8.71
CA VAL A 154 -2.07 7.83 -9.96
C VAL A 154 -2.56 8.80 -11.04
N LEU A 155 -3.45 9.74 -10.69
CA LEU A 155 -3.95 10.75 -11.62
C LEU A 155 -2.89 11.78 -12.02
N GLN A 156 -2.01 12.18 -11.09
CA GLN A 156 -0.97 13.16 -11.39
C GLN A 156 0.16 12.55 -12.22
N ALA A 157 0.49 11.28 -12.03
CA ALA A 157 1.53 10.59 -12.79
C ALA A 157 1.12 10.31 -14.25
N GLY A 158 -0.16 9.97 -14.49
CA GLY A 158 -0.66 9.71 -15.83
C GLY A 158 -0.15 8.41 -16.48
N GLN A 159 0.45 7.51 -15.70
CA GLN A 159 1.09 6.30 -16.21
C GLN A 159 0.10 5.17 -16.52
N TYR A 160 -0.95 5.03 -15.70
CA TYR A 160 -1.92 3.93 -15.79
C TYR A 160 -3.33 4.39 -16.16
N VAL A 161 -3.60 5.67 -15.95
CA VAL A 161 -4.81 6.40 -16.37
C VAL A 161 -4.37 7.71 -16.99
N LEU A 162 -5.22 8.36 -17.78
CA LEU A 162 -4.91 9.67 -18.35
C LEU A 162 -4.61 10.67 -17.23
N GLN A 163 -3.53 11.44 -17.38
CA GLN A 163 -3.15 12.46 -16.41
C GLN A 163 -4.28 13.48 -16.23
N ASP A 164 -4.71 13.70 -14.98
CA ASP A 164 -5.67 14.75 -14.64
C ASP A 164 -5.27 15.43 -13.33
N SER A 165 -4.44 16.45 -13.47
CA SER A 165 -3.92 17.24 -12.35
C SER A 165 -5.00 17.96 -11.55
N ARG A 166 -6.15 18.30 -12.15
CA ARG A 166 -7.24 18.96 -11.42
C ARG A 166 -7.97 17.97 -10.52
N ARG A 167 -8.24 16.76 -11.03
CA ARG A 167 -8.80 15.68 -10.20
C ARG A 167 -7.81 15.23 -9.13
N ALA A 168 -6.52 15.14 -9.47
CA ALA A 168 -5.47 14.86 -8.49
C ALA A 168 -5.46 15.89 -7.35
N ALA A 169 -5.46 17.20 -7.67
CA ALA A 169 -5.56 18.25 -6.67
C ALA A 169 -6.79 18.09 -5.76
N ALA A 170 -7.96 17.78 -6.31
CA ALA A 170 -9.17 17.59 -5.52
C ALA A 170 -9.03 16.43 -4.51
N LEU A 171 -8.39 15.32 -4.92
CA LEU A 171 -8.12 14.18 -4.04
C LEU A 171 -7.08 14.50 -2.97
N TYR A 172 -6.01 15.23 -3.30
CA TYR A 172 -5.04 15.68 -2.31
C TYR A 172 -5.64 16.67 -1.31
N VAL A 173 -6.53 17.57 -1.74
CA VAL A 173 -7.27 18.45 -0.81
C VAL A 173 -8.10 17.62 0.17
N LYS A 174 -8.82 16.59 -0.31
CA LYS A 174 -9.53 15.65 0.56
C LYS A 174 -8.56 14.94 1.52
N ALA A 175 -7.40 14.50 1.05
CA ALA A 175 -6.39 13.84 1.88
C ALA A 175 -5.86 14.76 2.98
N TRP A 176 -5.58 16.02 2.66
CA TRP A 176 -5.22 17.06 3.63
C TRP A 176 -6.30 17.24 4.70
N GLN A 177 -7.56 17.38 4.28
CA GLN A 177 -8.70 17.52 5.21
C GLN A 177 -8.89 16.27 6.07
N ALA A 178 -8.58 15.09 5.53
CA ALA A 178 -8.58 13.84 6.27
C ALA A 178 -7.41 13.74 7.26
N GLY A 179 -6.41 14.63 7.17
CA GLY A 179 -5.29 14.77 8.10
C GLY A 179 -3.92 14.41 7.53
N ASP A 180 -3.80 14.02 6.26
CA ASP A 180 -2.52 13.69 5.64
C ASP A 180 -1.74 14.97 5.27
N GLN A 181 -0.73 15.29 6.07
CA GLN A 181 0.05 16.52 5.88
C GLN A 181 0.92 16.50 4.61
N ARG A 182 1.26 15.30 4.09
CA ARG A 182 2.07 15.15 2.87
C ARG A 182 1.32 15.68 1.64
N ALA A 183 -0.01 15.70 1.69
CA ALA A 183 -0.85 16.25 0.63
C ALA A 183 -0.50 17.69 0.27
N ALA A 184 -0.02 18.50 1.23
CA ALA A 184 0.38 19.87 0.95
C ALA A 184 1.57 19.95 -0.01
N ASP A 185 2.57 19.08 0.13
CA ASP A 185 3.71 19.02 -0.80
C ASP A 185 3.26 18.57 -2.19
N GLU A 186 2.36 17.58 -2.27
CA GLU A 186 1.82 17.16 -3.57
C GLU A 186 0.98 18.24 -4.24
N LEU A 187 0.21 19.01 -3.46
CA LEU A 187 -0.55 20.15 -3.99
C LEU A 187 0.36 21.25 -4.52
N VAL A 188 1.53 21.48 -3.91
CA VAL A 188 2.56 22.37 -4.47
C VAL A 188 2.99 21.88 -5.85
N ASN A 189 3.35 20.59 -5.99
CA ASN A 189 3.78 20.00 -7.26
C ASN A 189 2.69 20.12 -8.34
N VAL A 190 1.45 19.81 -7.98
CA VAL A 190 0.29 19.84 -8.89
C VAL A 190 -0.02 21.25 -9.35
N TYR A 191 -0.13 22.23 -8.43
CA TYR A 191 -0.47 23.60 -8.82
C TYR A 191 0.69 24.29 -9.55
N HIS A 192 1.94 23.91 -9.25
CA HIS A 192 3.09 24.35 -10.03
C HIS A 192 3.00 23.84 -11.47
N PHE A 193 2.70 22.55 -11.67
CA PHE A 193 2.47 21.96 -12.99
C PHE A 193 1.34 22.66 -13.75
N LEU A 194 0.26 23.02 -13.05
CA LEU A 194 -0.87 23.77 -13.59
C LEU A 194 -0.59 25.27 -13.83
N LYS A 195 0.59 25.77 -13.45
CA LYS A 195 0.99 27.19 -13.50
C LYS A 195 0.04 28.10 -12.70
N ASP A 196 -0.47 27.59 -11.57
CA ASP A 196 -1.28 28.36 -10.62
C ASP A 196 -0.39 28.83 -9.47
N SER A 197 0.34 29.93 -9.69
CA SER A 197 1.36 30.44 -8.77
C SER A 197 0.79 30.83 -7.40
N ARG A 198 -0.47 31.30 -7.35
CA ARG A 198 -1.13 31.67 -6.09
C ARG A 198 -1.42 30.42 -5.24
N ARG A 199 -2.03 29.39 -5.82
CA ARG A 199 -2.30 28.14 -5.09
C ARG A 199 -1.03 27.36 -4.76
N THR A 200 -0.04 27.39 -5.66
CA THR A 200 1.29 26.83 -5.40
C THR A 200 1.89 27.45 -4.14
N TYR A 201 1.90 28.79 -4.04
CA TYR A 201 2.43 29.47 -2.87
C TYR A 201 1.61 29.21 -1.60
N PHE A 202 0.28 29.17 -1.70
CA PHE A 202 -0.59 28.83 -0.56
C PHE A 202 -0.25 27.47 0.05
N TRP A 203 -0.12 26.44 -0.79
CA TRP A 203 0.22 25.09 -0.32
C TRP A 203 1.68 24.98 0.12
N ALA A 204 2.61 25.75 -0.46
CA ALA A 204 4.01 25.79 -0.01
C ALA A 204 4.16 26.40 1.40
N VAL A 205 3.31 27.37 1.75
CA VAL A 205 3.25 27.88 3.13
C VAL A 205 2.76 26.79 4.08
N ARG A 206 1.75 26.01 3.67
CA ARG A 206 1.17 24.92 4.50
C ARG A 206 2.08 23.73 4.66
N SER A 207 2.81 23.35 3.63
CA SER A 207 3.80 22.27 3.72
C SER A 207 5.05 22.68 4.50
N LYS A 208 5.16 23.96 4.88
CA LYS A 208 6.34 24.57 5.51
C LYS A 208 7.60 24.48 4.64
N ASN A 209 7.43 24.22 3.34
CA ASN A 209 8.51 24.06 2.38
C ASN A 209 8.53 25.22 1.35
N VAL A 210 8.60 26.44 1.86
CA VAL A 210 8.55 27.69 1.06
C VAL A 210 9.80 27.93 0.20
N GLN A 211 10.83 27.08 0.28
CA GLN A 211 12.09 27.21 -0.46
C GLN A 211 12.19 26.28 -1.68
N GLN A 212 11.31 25.28 -1.81
CA GLN A 212 11.48 24.18 -2.77
C GLN A 212 11.40 24.60 -4.24
N LEU A 213 10.69 25.70 -4.49
CA LEU A 213 10.43 26.29 -5.79
C LEU A 213 10.41 27.81 -5.55
N ASP A 214 10.86 28.63 -6.49
CA ASP A 214 10.78 30.10 -6.38
C ASP A 214 9.32 30.57 -6.55
N ASN A 215 8.45 30.07 -5.66
CA ASN A 215 6.98 30.17 -5.67
C ASN A 215 6.47 31.60 -5.53
N ARG A 216 7.38 32.56 -5.39
CA ARG A 216 7.11 33.98 -5.20
C ARG A 216 7.45 34.80 -6.44
N ALA A 217 8.17 34.24 -7.42
CA ALA A 217 8.70 34.97 -8.56
C ALA A 217 7.61 35.72 -9.35
N GLU A 218 6.38 35.19 -9.35
CA GLU A 218 5.23 35.77 -10.06
C GLU A 218 4.26 36.54 -9.15
N LEU A 219 4.55 36.67 -7.86
CA LEU A 219 3.63 37.27 -6.87
C LEU A 219 4.16 38.61 -6.34
N THR A 220 3.26 39.56 -6.15
CA THR A 220 3.58 40.81 -5.46
C THR A 220 3.69 40.63 -3.95
N GLY A 221 4.34 41.58 -3.26
CA GLY A 221 4.47 41.54 -1.79
C GLY A 221 3.12 41.54 -1.05
N ASP A 222 2.12 42.25 -1.59
CA ASP A 222 0.76 42.29 -1.05
C ASP A 222 0.05 40.95 -1.21
N GLU A 223 0.19 40.31 -2.38
CA GLU A 223 -0.37 38.97 -2.62
C GLU A 223 0.26 37.92 -1.72
N ILE A 224 1.58 37.96 -1.55
CA ILE A 224 2.30 37.08 -0.63
C ILE A 224 1.71 37.22 0.79
N SER A 225 1.56 38.46 1.27
CA SER A 225 1.04 38.74 2.60
C SER A 225 -0.42 38.28 2.76
N ALA A 226 -1.24 38.44 1.72
CA ALA A 226 -2.63 37.97 1.72
C ALA A 226 -2.72 36.44 1.74
N ILE A 227 -1.94 35.75 0.91
CA ILE A 227 -1.92 34.29 0.84
C ILE A 227 -1.41 33.67 2.14
N GLN A 228 -0.37 34.25 2.77
CA GLN A 228 0.12 33.77 4.07
C GLN A 228 -0.96 33.84 5.16
N LYS A 229 -1.76 34.92 5.18
CA LYS A 229 -2.89 35.04 6.12
C LYS A 229 -3.94 33.97 5.88
N LEU A 230 -4.27 33.68 4.61
CA LEU A 230 -5.20 32.61 4.26
C LEU A 230 -4.66 31.22 4.61
N ALA A 231 -3.37 30.98 4.36
CA ALA A 231 -2.72 29.70 4.62
C ALA A 231 -2.63 29.38 6.12
N ALA A 232 -2.52 30.41 6.98
CA ALA A 232 -2.50 30.28 8.43
C ALA A 232 -3.85 29.81 9.03
N ASP A 233 -4.97 30.03 8.33
CA ASP A 233 -6.26 29.46 8.70
C ASP A 233 -6.32 27.99 8.26
N SER A 234 -6.21 27.06 9.21
CA SER A 234 -6.20 25.62 8.94
C SER A 234 -7.54 25.08 8.41
N SER A 235 -8.64 25.82 8.57
CA SER A 235 -9.96 25.43 8.08
C SER A 235 -10.16 25.70 6.58
N ARG A 236 -9.38 26.63 6.01
CA ARG A 236 -9.38 26.91 4.57
C ARG A 236 -8.83 25.71 3.80
N THR A 237 -9.28 25.49 2.58
CA THR A 237 -8.69 24.50 1.66
C THR A 237 -8.40 25.05 0.28
N ASP A 238 -8.65 26.34 0.10
CA ASP A 238 -8.37 27.07 -1.13
C ASP A 238 -8.29 28.58 -0.83
N ILE A 239 -7.84 29.35 -1.83
CA ILE A 239 -7.68 30.82 -1.81
C ILE A 239 -8.69 31.55 -2.68
#